data_AF-A0A2P8QME2-F1
#
_entry.id   AF-A0A2P8QME2-F1
#
_cell.length_a   1.000
_cell.length_b   1.000
_cell.length_c   1.000
_cell.angle_alpha   90.00
_cell.angle_beta   90.00
_cell.angle_gamma   90.00
#
_symmetry.space_group_name_H-M   'P 1'
#
loop_
_entity.id
_entity.type
_entity.pdbx_description
1 polymer ?
#
loop_
_entity_poly.entity_id
_entity_poly.type
_entity_poly.pdbx_seq_one_letter_code
_entity_poly.pdbx_strand_id
1 'polypeptide(L)' 'MSSVEFQAKVENGNIVIPEEYRQELSEVATVKIVILKQSRKQTTPFDIMDELAQNPVSISGIRTISREEMHER' A
#
# COMPACT_ATOMS: atom_id res chain seq x y z
N MET A 1 4.04 -12.84 -32.41
CA MET A 1 4.76 -13.02 -31.13
C MET A 1 3.72 -12.86 -30.03
N SER A 2 3.56 -13.87 -29.17
CA SER A 2 2.67 -13.79 -28.00
C SER A 2 3.49 -13.33 -26.80
N SER A 3 2.92 -12.45 -25.97
CA SER A 3 3.55 -11.96 -24.74
C SER A 3 2.58 -12.11 -23.58
N VAL A 4 3.06 -12.62 -22.47
CA VAL A 4 2.31 -12.73 -21.21
C VAL A 4 2.89 -11.72 -20.22
N GLU A 5 2.01 -10.91 -19.64
CA GLU A 5 2.34 -9.93 -18.60
C GLU A 5 1.74 -10.41 -17.29
N PHE A 6 2.57 -10.47 -16.25
CA PHE A 6 2.14 -10.89 -14.92
C PHE A 6 2.88 -10.12 -13.84
N GLN A 7 2.27 -10.07 -12.66
CA GLN A 7 2.93 -9.52 -11.47
C GLN A 7 3.65 -10.64 -10.73
N ALA A 8 4.91 -10.37 -10.38
CA ALA A 8 5.76 -11.30 -9.65
C ALA A 8 6.27 -10.64 -8.37
N LYS A 9 6.44 -11.45 -7.33
CA LYS A 9 7.13 -11.01 -6.11
C LYS A 9 8.62 -10.98 -6.36
N VAL A 10 9.29 -9.98 -5.78
CA VAL A 10 10.75 -9.93 -5.74
C VAL A 10 11.18 -10.36 -4.35
N GLU A 11 11.83 -11.51 -4.25
CA GLU A 11 12.33 -12.08 -2.99
C GLU A 11 13.86 -12.16 -3.06
N ASN A 12 14.56 -11.47 -2.16
CA ASN A 12 16.03 -11.43 -2.11
C ASN A 12 16.69 -11.04 -3.44
N GLY A 13 16.06 -10.14 -4.21
CA GLY A 13 16.55 -9.71 -5.53
C GLY A 13 16.21 -10.66 -6.68
N ASN A 14 15.54 -11.79 -6.40
CA ASN A 14 15.08 -12.73 -7.42
C ASN A 14 13.60 -12.50 -7.74
N ILE A 15 13.26 -12.45 -9.02
CA ILE A 15 11.87 -12.41 -9.48
C ILE A 15 11.32 -13.84 -9.39
N VAL A 16 10.33 -14.05 -8.53
CA VAL A 16 9.71 -15.36 -8.34
C VAL A 16 8.56 -15.53 -9.32
N ILE A 17 8.74 -16.44 -10.28
CA ILE A 17 7.71 -16.77 -11.27
C ILE A 17 6.53 -17.48 -10.58
N PRO A 18 5.30 -16.95 -10.67
CA PRO A 18 4.10 -17.60 -10.14
C PRO A 18 3.88 -18.97 -10.78
N GLU A 19 3.32 -19.92 -10.01
CA GLU A 19 3.12 -21.30 -10.46
C GLU A 19 2.31 -21.41 -11.75
N GLU A 20 1.32 -20.55 -11.93
CA GLU A 20 0.44 -20.52 -13.12
C GLU A 20 1.22 -20.30 -14.44
N TYR A 21 2.37 -19.63 -14.40
CA TYR A 21 3.20 -19.35 -15.57
C TYR A 21 4.40 -20.30 -15.72
N ARG A 22 4.67 -21.17 -14.74
CA ARG A 22 5.87 -22.02 -14.75
C ARG A 22 5.89 -23.02 -15.90
N GLN A 23 4.76 -23.63 -16.22
CA GLN A 23 4.67 -24.59 -17.34
C GLN A 23 4.93 -23.90 -18.67
N GLU A 24 4.28 -22.76 -18.91
CA GLU A 24 4.46 -21.97 -20.14
C GLU A 24 5.91 -21.48 -20.31
N LEU A 25 6.55 -21.08 -19.21
CA LEU A 25 7.93 -20.57 -19.24
C LEU A 25 9.01 -21.66 -19.24
N SER A 26 8.65 -22.92 -18.93
CA SER A 26 9.59 -24.05 -18.95
C SER A 26 9.97 -24.49 -20.37
N GLU A 27 9.13 -24.19 -21.35
CA GLU A 27 9.33 -24.57 -22.75
C GLU A 27 10.11 -23.51 -23.56
N VAL A 28 10.53 -22.41 -22.92
CA VAL A 28 11.09 -21.23 -23.59
C VAL A 28 12.56 -21.02 -23.20
N ALA A 29 13.44 -20.92 -24.21
CA ALA A 29 14.88 -20.76 -23.98
C ALA A 29 15.31 -19.33 -23.61
N THR A 30 14.54 -18.30 -23.99
CA THR A 30 14.91 -16.89 -23.77
C THR A 30 13.67 -16.03 -23.60
N VAL A 31 13.71 -15.11 -22.63
CA VAL A 31 12.62 -14.17 -22.33
C VAL A 31 13.11 -12.73 -22.35
N LYS A 32 12.23 -11.80 -22.75
CA LYS A 32 12.45 -10.35 -22.62
C LYS A 32 11.73 -9.87 -21.37
N ILE A 33 12.44 -9.24 -20.45
CA ILE A 33 11.89 -8.76 -19.17
C ILE A 33 11.76 -7.24 -19.20
N VAL A 34 10.59 -6.72 -18.81
CA VAL A 34 10.34 -5.28 -18.59
C VAL A 34 9.99 -5.10 -17.11
N ILE A 35 10.81 -4.33 -16.38
CA ILE A 35 10.62 -4.12 -14.94
C ILE A 35 9.95 -2.76 -14.70
N LEU A 36 8.69 -2.80 -14.29
CA LEU A 36 7.94 -1.62 -13.82
C LEU A 36 8.04 -1.54 -12.30
N LYS A 37 8.84 -0.60 -11.79
CA LYS A 37 8.98 -0.37 -10.35
C LYS A 37 7.74 0.35 -9.83
N GLN A 38 6.81 -0.37 -9.21
CA GLN A 38 5.84 0.26 -8.34
C GLN A 38 6.58 0.67 -7.06
N SER A 39 6.88 1.96 -6.92
CA SER A 39 7.32 2.51 -5.65
C SER A 39 6.27 2.13 -4.62
N ARG A 40 6.64 1.28 -3.64
CA ARG A 40 5.86 1.13 -2.41
C ARG A 40 5.70 2.55 -1.89
N LYS A 41 4.52 3.14 -2.07
CA LYS A 41 4.13 4.28 -1.25
C LYS A 41 4.34 3.75 0.16
N GLN A 42 5.27 4.36 0.89
CA GLN A 42 5.32 4.18 2.33
C GLN A 42 3.93 4.58 2.79
N THR A 43 3.08 3.59 3.06
CA THR A 43 1.89 3.82 3.87
C THR A 43 2.48 4.24 5.20
N THR A 44 2.60 5.55 5.41
CA THR A 44 2.96 6.09 6.71
C THR A 44 1.95 5.48 7.66
N PRO A 45 2.38 4.67 8.65
CA PRO A 45 1.46 3.96 9.53
C PRO A 45 0.66 4.89 10.45
N PHE A 46 0.83 6.21 10.28
CA PHE A 46 0.24 7.27 11.06
C PHE A 46 -0.18 8.37 10.07
N ASP A 47 -1.48 8.50 9.82
CA ASP A 47 -2.03 9.61 9.05
C ASP A 47 -2.19 10.83 9.97
N ILE A 48 -2.25 12.04 9.41
CA ILE A 48 -2.53 13.28 10.15
C ILE A 48 -3.84 13.15 10.95
N MET A 49 -4.81 12.40 10.42
CA MET A 49 -6.07 12.15 11.11
C MET A 49 -5.88 11.29 12.38
N ASP A 50 -4.96 10.33 12.36
CA ASP A 50 -4.63 9.50 13.53
C ASP A 50 -3.92 10.34 14.61
N GLU A 51 -3.05 11.26 14.19
CA GLU A 51 -2.35 12.18 15.09
C GLU A 51 -3.33 13.13 15.79
N LEU A 52 -4.25 13.73 15.04
CA LEU A 52 -5.25 14.66 15.56
C LEU A 52 -6.28 13.98 16.47
N ALA A 53 -6.59 12.70 16.24
CA ALA A 53 -7.47 11.93 17.11
C ALA A 53 -6.87 11.69 18.50
N GLN A 54 -5.56 11.48 18.59
CA GLN A 54 -4.84 11.26 19.85
C GLN A 54 -4.45 12.58 20.53
N ASN A 55 -4.06 13.58 19.74
CA ASN A 55 -3.59 14.89 20.21
C ASN A 55 -4.39 16.01 19.53
N PRO A 56 -5.60 16.31 20.02
CA PRO A 56 -6.42 17.38 19.46
C PRO A 56 -5.71 18.73 19.62
N VAL A 57 -5.76 19.55 18.56
CA VAL A 57 -5.18 20.89 18.59
C VAL A 57 -5.98 21.77 19.55
N SER A 58 -5.29 22.31 20.56
CA SER A 58 -5.88 23.27 21.49
C SER A 58 -5.87 24.67 20.89
N ILE A 59 -7.04 25.24 20.67
CA ILE A 59 -7.22 26.59 20.14
C ILE A 59 -7.76 27.48 21.25
N SER A 60 -7.06 28.59 21.55
CA SER A 60 -7.53 29.57 22.53
C SER A 60 -8.88 30.15 22.13
N GLY A 61 -9.83 30.19 23.07
CA GLY A 61 -11.17 30.75 22.86
C GLY A 61 -12.24 29.76 22.40
N ILE A 62 -11.91 28.48 22.17
CA ILE A 62 -12.90 27.44 21.90
C ILE A 62 -13.30 26.79 23.23
N ARG A 63 -14.59 26.89 23.60
CA ARG A 63 -15.14 26.15 24.74
C ARG A 63 -15.12 24.67 24.41
N THR A 64 -14.36 23.89 25.16
CA THR A 64 -14.47 22.42 25.17
C THR A 64 -15.80 22.05 25.80
N ILE A 65 -16.80 21.73 24.98
CA ILE A 65 -18.07 21.18 25.44
C ILE A 65 -17.89 19.69 25.68
N SER A 66 -18.42 19.17 26.79
CA SER A 66 -18.40 17.74 27.04
C SER A 66 -19.41 17.02 26.13
N ARG A 67 -19.24 15.70 25.96
CA ARG A 67 -20.21 14.89 25.19
C ARG A 67 -21.59 14.95 25.82
N GLU A 68 -21.63 14.93 27.15
CA GLU A 68 -22.87 15.01 27.93
C GLU A 68 -23.61 16.31 27.62
N GLU A 69 -22.90 17.45 27.61
CA GLU A 69 -23.46 18.76 27.23
C GLU A 69 -23.96 18.82 25.76
N MET A 70 -23.44 17.98 24.86
CA MET A 70 -23.91 17.89 23.46
C MET A 70 -25.22 17.11 23.32
N HIS A 71 -25.43 16.11 24.18
CA HIS A 71 -26.56 15.18 24.12
C HIS A 71 -27.81 15.69 24.88
N GLU A 72 -27.69 16.76 25.66
CA GLU A 72 -28.81 17.43 26.35
C GLU A 72 -29.62 18.39 25.44
N ARG A 73 -29.44 18.33 24.12
CA ARG A 73 -30.16 19.17 23.13
C ARG A 73 -31.26 18.41 22.40
#